data_AF-A0A7V9V0T5-F1
#
_entry.id   AF-A0A7V9V0T5-F1
#
_cell.length_a   1.000
_cell.length_b   1.000
_cell.length_c   1.000
_cell.angle_alpha   90.00
_cell.angle_beta   90.00
_cell.angle_gamma   90.00
#
_symmetry.space_group_name_H-M   'P 1'
#
loop_
_entity.id
_entity.type
_entity.pdbx_description
1 polymer ?
#
loop_
_entity_poly.entity_id
_entity_poly.type
_entity_poly.pdbx_seq_one_letter_code
_entity_poly.pdbx_strand_id
1 'polypeptide(L)' 'MLRRLRIENLVLIREADLELAPGLNAVTGETGAGKTIFAQAIGLILGARSDASAVGAEAREAYVEAELDVP' A
#
# COMPACT_ATOMS: atom_id res chain seq x y z
N MET A 1 8.96 13.68 1.50
CA MET A 1 8.12 12.94 2.47
C MET A 1 7.09 12.11 1.68
N LEU A 2 6.55 11.01 2.22
CA LEU A 2 5.46 10.29 1.53
C LEU A 2 4.19 11.13 1.58
N ARG A 3 3.70 11.55 0.41
CA ARG A 3 2.53 12.42 0.26
C ARG A 3 1.27 11.64 -0.04
N ARG A 4 1.36 10.68 -0.94
CA ARG A 4 0.23 9.88 -1.40
C ARG A 4 0.66 8.44 -1.61
N LEU A 5 -0.22 7.50 -1.29
CA LEU A 5 -0.07 6.09 -1.59
C LEU A 5 -1.32 5.60 -2.31
N ARG A 6 -1.14 5.11 -3.54
CA ARG A 6 -2.20 4.46 -4.32
C ARG A 6 -1.92 2.97 -4.41
N ILE A 7 -2.96 2.17 -4.19
CA ILE A 7 -2.90 0.71 -4.21
C ILE A 7 -4.02 0.21 -5.12
N GLU A 8 -3.69 -0.68 -6.04
CA GLU A 8 -4.66 -1.39 -6.86
C GLU A 8 -4.40 -2.90 -6.81
N ASN A 9 -5.47 -3.65 -6.53
CA ASN A 9 -5.50 -5.11 -6.57
C ASN A 9 -4.42 -5.81 -5.73
N LEU A 10 -4.08 -5.27 -4.56
CA LEU A 10 -3.10 -5.85 -3.65
C LEU A 10 -3.79 -6.68 -2.55
N VAL A 11 -3.64 -8.01 -2.60
CA VAL A 11 -4.24 -8.96 -1.65
C VAL A 11 -5.76 -8.77 -1.54
N LEU A 12 -6.26 -8.13 -0.48
CA LEU A 12 -7.69 -7.84 -0.28
C LEU A 12 -8.09 -6.42 -0.70
N ILE A 13 -7.12 -5.54 -0.97
CA ILE A 13 -7.36 -4.16 -1.39
C ILE A 13 -7.61 -4.16 -2.90
N ARG A 14 -8.84 -3.85 -3.31
CA ARG A 14 -9.18 -3.61 -4.72
C ARG A 14 -8.64 -2.26 -5.18
N GLU A 15 -8.94 -1.23 -4.40
CA GLU A 15 -8.47 0.14 -4.64
C GLU A 15 -8.32 0.84 -3.29
N ALA A 16 -7.22 1.55 -3.11
CA ALA A 16 -7.05 2.50 -2.02
C ALA A 16 -6.22 3.68 -2.49
N ASP A 17 -6.62 4.87 -2.06
CA ASP A 17 -5.95 6.12 -2.38
C ASP A 17 -5.88 6.95 -1.10
N LEU A 18 -4.66 7.13 -0.59
CA LEU A 18 -4.42 7.75 0.71
C LEU A 18 -3.50 8.96 0.56
N GLU A 19 -3.99 10.12 0.98
CA GLU A 19 -3.16 11.30 1.22
C GLU A 19 -2.67 11.31 2.67
N LEU A 20 -1.36 11.50 2.87
CA LEU A 20 -0.72 11.50 4.18
C LEU A 20 -0.39 12.92 4.62
N ALA A 21 -0.65 13.20 5.90
CA ALA A 21 -0.33 14.47 6.51
C ALA A 21 1.12 14.50 7.02
N PRO A 22 1.72 15.68 7.21
CA PRO A 22 3.01 15.80 7.89
C PRO A 22 2.94 15.26 9.33
N GLY A 23 4.06 14.72 9.81
CA GLY A 23 4.17 14.20 11.17
C GLY A 23 3.64 12.77 11.31
N LEU A 24 2.83 12.52 12.33
CA LEU A 24 2.35 11.17 12.67
C LEU A 24 1.01 10.87 11.99
N ASN A 25 1.00 9.86 11.12
CA ASN A 25 -0.22 9.26 10.59
C ASN A 25 -0.47 7.94 11.30
N ALA A 26 -1.66 7.77 11.89
CA ALA A 26 -2.04 6.55 12.59
C ALA A 26 -3.04 5.74 11.75
N VAL A 27 -2.64 4.55 11.32
CA VAL A 27 -3.52 3.59 10.65
C VAL A 27 -4.08 2.62 11.69
N THR A 28 -5.40 2.54 11.79
CA THR A 28 -6.10 1.69 12.77
C THR A 28 -6.98 0.65 12.05
N GLY A 29 -7.74 -0.16 12.79
CA GLY A 29 -8.63 -1.17 12.20
C GLY A 29 -8.82 -2.39 13.09
N GLU A 30 -9.88 -3.15 12.84
CA GLU A 30 -10.38 -4.21 13.72
C GLU A 30 -9.59 -5.52 13.60
N THR A 31 -9.46 -6.05 12.38
CA THR A 31 -8.92 -7.41 12.14
C THR A 31 -7.45 -7.42 11.72
N GLY A 32 -6.79 -6.26 11.68
CA GLY A 32 -5.37 -6.12 11.34
C GLY A 32 -5.01 -6.35 9.86
N ALA A 33 -5.83 -7.07 9.09
CA ALA A 33 -5.56 -7.40 7.69
C ALA A 33 -5.25 -6.17 6.83
N GLY A 34 -6.09 -5.12 6.90
CA GLY A 34 -5.85 -3.88 6.15
C GLY A 34 -4.56 -3.15 6.54
N LYS A 35 -4.16 -3.22 7.82
CA LYS A 35 -2.89 -2.63 8.29
C LYS A 35 -1.68 -3.40 7.75
N THR A 36 -1.73 -4.73 7.79
CA THR A 36 -0.64 -5.56 7.26
C THR A 36 -0.46 -5.36 5.76
N ILE A 37 -1.56 -5.27 5.00
CA ILE A 37 -1.49 -5.03 3.55
C ILE A 37 -0.92 -3.62 3.27
N PHE A 38 -1.30 -2.61 4.06
CA PHE A 38 -0.70 -1.27 3.94
C PHE A 38 0.81 -1.27 4.23
N ALA A 39 1.27 -1.99 5.26
CA ALA A 39 2.69 -2.15 5.55
C ALA A 39 3.42 -2.89 4.41
N GLN A 40 2.78 -3.90 3.82
CA GLN A 40 3.30 -4.60 2.64
C GLN A 40 3.45 -3.66 1.44
N ALA A 41 2.46 -2.81 1.18
CA ALA A 41 2.51 -1.81 0.11
C ALA A 41 3.73 -0.86 0.27
N ILE A 42 3.98 -0.36 1.49
CA ILE A 42 5.18 0.43 1.77
C ILE A 42 6.46 -0.38 1.51
N GLY A 43 6.49 -1.64 1.93
CA GLY A 43 7.62 -2.54 1.64
C GLY A 43 7.91 -2.66 0.14
N LEU A 44 6.87 -2.81 -0.69
CA LEU A 44 7.00 -2.92 -2.15
C LEU A 44 7.61 -1.66 -2.76
N ILE A 45 7.17 -0.47 -2.32
CA ILE A 45 7.77 0.81 -2.76
C ILE A 45 9.26 0.89 -2.40
N LEU A 46 9.66 0.32 -1.27
CA LEU A 46 11.05 0.27 -0.82
C LEU A 46 11.87 -0.87 -1.45
N GLY A 47 11.30 -1.63 -2.40
CA GLY A 47 11.99 -2.71 -3.11
C GLY A 47 11.98 -4.05 -2.37
N ALA A 48 11.07 -4.26 -1.43
CA ALA A 48 10.88 -5.57 -0.82
C ALA A 48 10.49 -6.61 -1.88
N ARG A 49 10.92 -7.85 -1.67
CA ARG A 49 10.54 -8.96 -2.55
C ARG A 49 9.03 -9.21 -2.46
N SER A 50 8.42 -9.46 -3.61
CA SER A 50 7.03 -9.91 -3.74
C SER A 50 6.95 -11.20 -4.54
N ASP A 51 5.78 -11.82 -4.51
CA ASP A 51 5.42 -12.95 -5.36
C ASP A 51 3.98 -12.83 -5.86
N ALA A 52 3.53 -13.79 -6.67
CA ALA A 52 2.21 -13.77 -7.29
C ALA A 52 1.04 -13.77 -6.29
N SER A 53 1.26 -14.17 -5.02
CA SER A 53 0.22 -14.13 -3.98
C SER A 53 -0.16 -12.71 -3.55
N ALA A 54 0.67 -11.71 -3.88
CA ALA A 54 0.34 -10.31 -3.66
C ALA A 54 -0.76 -9.80 -4.60
N VAL A 55 -0.96 -10.44 -5.76
CA VAL A 55 -2.01 -10.06 -6.70
C VAL A 55 -3.37 -10.52 -6.18
N GLY A 56 -4.33 -9.61 -6.12
CA GLY A 56 -5.70 -9.89 -5.68
C GLY A 56 -6.36 -10.97 -6.53
N ALA A 57 -7.22 -11.78 -5.91
CA ALA A 57 -7.74 -13.02 -6.49
C ALA A 57 -8.42 -12.89 -7.87
N GLU A 58 -8.92 -11.70 -8.22
CA GLU A 58 -9.64 -11.43 -9.46
C GLU A 58 -8.85 -10.53 -10.43
N ALA A 59 -7.57 -10.26 -10.15
CA ALA A 59 -6.72 -9.37 -10.92
C ALA A 59 -5.58 -10.11 -11.62
N ARG A 60 -5.06 -9.51 -12.69
CA ARG A 60 -3.88 -10.03 -13.42
C ARG A 60 -2.57 -9.43 -12.93
N GLU A 61 -2.65 -8.28 -12.29
CA GLU A 61 -1.53 -7.50 -11.79
C GLU A 61 -1.97 -6.67 -10.58
N ALA A 62 -1.00 -6.23 -9.78
CA ALA A 62 -1.20 -5.35 -8.65
C ALA A 62 -0.23 -4.17 -8.76
N TYR A 63 -0.72 -2.98 -8.41
CA TYR A 63 0.07 -1.76 -8.43
C TYR A 63 0.15 -1.17 -7.03
N VAL A 64 1.34 -0.66 -6.71
CA VAL A 64 1.54 0.24 -5.59
C VAL A 64 2.34 1.42 -6.11
N GLU A 65 1.78 2.61 -5.97
CA GLU A 65 2.40 3.86 -6.40
C GLU A 65 2.51 4.81 -5.21
N ALA A 66 3.62 5.55 -5.16
CA ALA A 66 3.88 6.50 -4.09
C ALA A 66 4.32 7.85 -4.67
N GLU A 67 3.70 8.93 -4.19
CA GLU A 67 4.18 10.29 -4.42
C GLU A 67 5.08 10.69 -3.25
N LEU A 68 6.32 11.08 -3.55
CA LEU A 68 7.35 11.39 -2.57
C LEU A 68 7.88 12.81 -2.84
N ASP A 69 7.95 13.66 -1.81
CA ASP A 69 8.80 14.85 -1.93
C ASP A 69 10.27 14.38 -1.92
N VAL A 70 11.00 14.76 -2.97
CA VAL A 70 12.44 14.52 -3.15
C VAL A 70 13.27 15.63 -2.47
N PRO A 71 14.53 15.36 -2.11
CA PRO A 71 15.46 16.38 -1.63
C PRO A 71 15.71 17.50 -2.65
#